data_AF-A0A1T4JJM0-F1
#
_entry.id   AF-A0A1T4JJM0-F1
#
_cell.length_a   1.000
_cell.length_b   1.000
_cell.length_c   1.000
_cell.angle_alpha   90.00
_cell.angle_beta   90.00
_cell.angle_gamma   90.00
#
_symmetry.space_group_name_H-M   'P 1'
#
loop_
_entity.id
_entity.type
_entity.pdbx_description
1 polymer ?
#
loop_
_entity_poly.entity_id
_entity_poly.type
_entity_poly.pdbx_seq_one_letter_code
_entity_poly.pdbx_strand_id
1 'polypeptide(L)'
;MTYLELAPAITALRSRPEEFEFTDGCLHHLNSRHRFHFRSDNEVEIHALCDCSLLRARPEQAKDFHAAYREWHASYWRPMEINREFASHFAPPPLWRRAAIWLLRRLLAWQHAPSPTVKAAAPLQPVG
;
A
#
# COMPACT_ATOMS: atom_id res chain seq x y z
N MET A 1 17.40 1.21 -37.10
CA MET A 1 17.19 1.03 -35.65
C MET A 1 16.08 0.02 -35.45
N THR A 2 16.29 -0.96 -34.58
CA THR A 2 15.26 -1.95 -34.23
C THR A 2 14.35 -1.32 -33.16
N TYR A 3 13.04 -1.40 -33.35
CA TYR A 3 12.06 -0.86 -32.40
C TYR A 3 11.40 -2.01 -31.63
N LEU A 4 11.09 -1.78 -30.36
CA LEU A 4 10.27 -2.71 -29.60
C LEU A 4 8.81 -2.55 -30.00
N GLU A 5 8.15 -3.66 -30.28
CA GLU A 5 6.72 -3.69 -30.55
C GLU A 5 5.96 -3.69 -29.21
N LEU A 6 5.09 -2.69 -29.00
CA LEU A 6 4.37 -2.49 -27.74
C LEU A 6 2.95 -3.06 -27.72
N ALA A 7 2.40 -3.54 -28.85
CA ALA A 7 1.03 -4.04 -28.91
C ALA A 7 0.75 -5.21 -27.95
N PRO A 8 1.67 -6.16 -27.68
CA PRO A 8 1.51 -7.15 -26.61
C PRO A 8 1.34 -6.53 -25.24
N ALA A 9 2.14 -5.51 -24.90
CA ALA A 9 2.05 -4.82 -23.61
C ALA A 9 0.74 -4.06 -23.48
N ILE A 10 0.31 -3.35 -24.53
CA ILE A 10 -0.97 -2.63 -24.60
C ILE A 10 -2.14 -3.61 -24.44
N THR A 11 -2.10 -4.73 -25.16
CA THR A 11 -3.14 -5.78 -25.12
C THR A 11 -3.21 -6.41 -23.73
N ALA A 12 -2.07 -6.72 -23.13
CA ALA A 12 -2.01 -7.26 -21.77
C ALA A 12 -2.59 -6.28 -20.75
N LEU A 13 -2.23 -5.00 -20.83
CA LEU A 13 -2.72 -3.96 -19.92
C LEU A 13 -4.24 -3.81 -19.96
N ARG A 14 -4.84 -3.92 -21.14
CA ARG A 14 -6.29 -3.82 -21.33
C ARG A 14 -7.05 -5.09 -20.93
N SER A 15 -6.47 -6.26 -21.16
CA SER A 15 -7.16 -7.55 -20.95
C SER A 15 -6.96 -8.13 -19.55
N ARG A 16 -5.83 -7.83 -18.92
CA ARG A 16 -5.40 -8.38 -17.62
C ARG A 16 -4.82 -7.26 -16.75
N PRO A 17 -5.63 -6.25 -16.40
CA PRO A 17 -5.16 -5.05 -15.69
C PRO A 17 -4.54 -5.35 -14.32
N GLU A 18 -4.91 -6.45 -13.68
CA GLU A 18 -4.39 -6.95 -12.39
C GLU A 18 -2.95 -7.46 -12.44
N GLU A 19 -2.42 -7.78 -13.63
CA GLU A 19 -1.02 -8.19 -13.80
C GLU A 19 -0.05 -7.00 -13.77
N PHE A 20 -0.59 -5.79 -13.62
CA PHE A 20 0.15 -4.55 -13.59
C PHE A 20 -0.01 -3.83 -12.25
N GLU A 21 1.05 -3.14 -11.86
CA GLU A 21 1.05 -2.24 -10.70
C GLU A 21 1.63 -0.89 -11.11
N PHE A 22 1.27 0.15 -10.37
CA PHE A 22 1.90 1.46 -10.51
C PHE A 22 2.59 1.83 -9.19
N THR A 23 3.89 2.07 -9.25
CA THR A 23 4.72 2.42 -8.08
C THR A 23 5.90 3.25 -8.55
N ASP A 24 6.32 4.23 -7.73
CA ASP A 24 7.46 5.12 -8.02
C ASP A 24 7.39 5.80 -9.40
N GLY A 25 6.18 6.17 -9.83
CA GLY A 25 5.95 6.83 -11.12
C GLY A 25 6.08 5.90 -12.33
N CYS A 26 6.23 4.59 -12.12
CA CYS A 26 6.42 3.60 -13.17
C CYS A 26 5.27 2.60 -13.22
N LEU A 27 4.89 2.20 -14.42
CA LEU A 27 3.99 1.07 -14.66
C LEU A 27 4.84 -0.21 -14.67
N HIS A 28 4.54 -1.17 -13.80
CA HIS A 28 5.24 -2.45 -13.76
C HIS A 28 4.33 -3.57 -14.22
N HIS A 29 4.88 -4.51 -14.98
CA HIS A 29 4.24 -5.79 -15.27
C HIS A 29 4.84 -6.87 -14.38
N LEU A 30 4.03 -7.45 -13.51
CA LEU A 30 4.46 -8.32 -12.41
C LEU A 30 5.14 -9.60 -12.92
N ASN A 31 4.55 -10.22 -13.95
CA ASN A 31 4.99 -11.52 -14.46
C ASN A 31 6.33 -11.42 -15.20
N SER A 32 6.51 -10.39 -16.02
CA SER A 32 7.73 -10.22 -16.83
C SER A 32 8.77 -9.30 -16.19
N ARG A 33 8.47 -8.69 -15.04
CA ARG A 33 9.33 -7.73 -14.33
C ARG A 33 9.76 -6.53 -15.19
N HIS A 34 8.97 -6.19 -16.20
CA HIS A 34 9.21 -5.00 -17.01
C HIS A 34 8.68 -3.78 -16.28
N ARG A 35 9.42 -2.67 -16.37
CA ARG A 35 8.98 -1.36 -15.87
C ARG A 35 8.98 -0.38 -17.03
N PHE A 36 7.91 0.41 -17.10
CA PHE A 36 7.69 1.40 -18.13
C PHE A 36 7.60 2.76 -17.47
N HIS A 37 8.48 3.67 -17.87
CA HIS A 37 8.51 5.04 -17.38
C HIS A 37 8.14 5.99 -18.52
N PHE A 38 6.97 6.61 -18.40
CA PHE A 38 6.46 7.54 -19.41
C PHE A 38 7.10 8.93 -19.16
N ARG A 39 8.11 9.29 -19.97
CA ARG A 39 8.79 10.59 -19.89
C ARG A 39 7.94 11.72 -20.44
N SER A 40 7.14 11.41 -21.47
CA SER A 40 6.21 12.31 -22.14
C SER A 40 5.09 11.50 -22.80
N ASP A 41 4.15 12.19 -23.43
CA ASP A 41 3.07 11.55 -24.19
C ASP A 41 3.55 10.67 -25.36
N ASN A 42 4.78 10.86 -25.84
CA ASN A 42 5.33 10.16 -27.01
C ASN A 42 6.64 9.44 -26.72
N GLU A 43 7.06 9.37 -25.46
CA GLU A 43 8.30 8.73 -25.05
C GLU A 43 8.09 7.86 -23.81
N VAL A 44 8.46 6.59 -23.95
CA VAL A 44 8.45 5.61 -22.86
C VAL A 44 9.82 4.94 -22.77
N GLU A 45 10.40 4.99 -21.58
CA GLU A 45 11.60 4.23 -21.24
C GLU A 45 11.22 2.85 -20.73
N ILE A 46 11.95 1.84 -21.22
CA ILE A 46 11.67 0.43 -20.93
C ILE A 46 12.83 -0.11 -20.10
N HIS A 47 12.57 -0.42 -18.85
CA HIS A 47 13.52 -1.05 -17.96
C HIS A 47 13.16 -2.52 -17.80
N ALA A 48 14.06 -3.40 -18.24
CA ALA A 48 13.89 -4.84 -18.18
C ALA A 48 15.24 -5.53 -17.98
N LEU A 49 15.23 -6.74 -17.43
CA LEU A 49 16.44 -7.57 -17.30
C LEU A 49 16.81 -8.30 -18.61
N CYS A 50 15.93 -8.26 -19.61
CA CYS A 50 16.15 -8.81 -20.94
C CYS A 50 16.51 -7.70 -21.96
N ASP A 51 16.87 -8.14 -23.17
CA ASP A 51 17.29 -7.27 -24.28
C ASP A 51 16.21 -6.28 -24.75
N CYS A 52 14.96 -6.42 -24.30
CA CYS A 52 13.90 -5.44 -24.56
C CYS A 52 14.26 -4.03 -24.07
N SER A 53 15.12 -3.92 -23.04
CA SER A 53 15.63 -2.65 -22.52
C SER A 53 16.55 -1.89 -23.49
N LEU A 54 17.15 -2.59 -24.46
CA LEU A 54 18.04 -2.01 -25.47
C LEU A 54 17.27 -1.37 -26.64
N LEU A 55 15.98 -1.67 -26.75
CA LEU A 55 15.13 -1.24 -27.84
C LEU A 55 14.28 -0.02 -27.43
N ARG A 56 14.07 0.88 -28.37
CA ARG A 56 13.14 2.01 -28.19
C ARG A 56 11.78 1.69 -28.77
N ALA A 57 10.74 2.26 -28.19
CA ALA A 57 9.42 2.30 -28.82
C ALA A 57 9.38 3.36 -29.91
N ARG A 58 8.56 3.16 -30.95
CA ARG A 58 8.24 4.24 -31.89
C ARG A 58 7.37 5.31 -31.19
N PRO A 59 7.51 6.60 -31.51
CA PRO A 59 6.72 7.65 -30.86
C PRO A 59 5.21 7.42 -30.96
N GLU A 60 4.72 6.87 -32.08
CA GLU A 60 3.31 6.56 -32.29
C GLU A 60 2.86 5.43 -31.35
N GLN A 61 3.65 4.36 -31.22
CA GLN A 61 3.38 3.26 -30.29
C GLN A 61 3.47 3.72 -28.83
N ALA A 62 4.41 4.61 -28.50
CA ALA A 62 4.54 5.18 -27.17
C ALA A 62 3.30 6.02 -26.80
N LYS A 63 2.76 6.78 -27.76
CA LYS A 63 1.52 7.54 -27.59
C LYS A 63 0.31 6.63 -27.34
N ASP A 64 0.16 5.59 -28.15
CA ASP A 64 -0.92 4.61 -27.96
C ASP A 64 -0.80 3.88 -26.63
N PHE A 65 0.43 3.57 -26.21
CA PHE A 65 0.69 2.95 -24.92
C PHE A 65 0.42 3.89 -23.75
N HIS A 66 0.81 5.17 -23.85
CA HIS A 66 0.53 6.16 -22.83
C HIS A 66 -0.98 6.38 -22.66
N ALA A 67 -1.74 6.42 -23.76
CA ALA A 67 -3.20 6.48 -23.72
C ALA A 67 -3.81 5.26 -23.02
N ALA A 68 -3.34 4.04 -23.35
CA ALA A 68 -3.79 2.82 -22.69
C ALA A 68 -3.45 2.80 -21.19
N TYR A 69 -2.25 3.28 -20.82
CA TYR A 69 -1.82 3.46 -19.43
C TYR A 69 -2.73 4.44 -18.68
N ARG A 70 -3.03 5.61 -19.26
CA ARG A 70 -3.89 6.60 -18.60
C ARG A 70 -5.29 6.07 -18.35
N GLU A 71 -5.85 5.35 -19.33
CA GLU A 71 -7.15 4.71 -19.19
C GLU A 71 -7.14 3.64 -18.10
N TRP A 72 -6.16 2.73 -18.12
CA TRP A 72 -5.98 1.71 -17.08
C TRP A 72 -5.81 2.33 -15.69
N HIS A 73 -4.99 3.38 -15.57
CA HIS A 73 -4.72 4.03 -14.30
C HIS A 73 -5.99 4.67 -13.73
N ALA A 74 -6.79 5.33 -14.57
CA ALA A 74 -8.03 5.98 -14.15
C ALA A 74 -9.15 4.98 -13.83
N SER A 75 -9.33 3.96 -14.68
CA SER A 75 -10.47 3.03 -14.59
C SER A 75 -10.25 1.88 -13.62
N TYR A 76 -9.01 1.43 -13.44
CA TYR A 76 -8.69 0.25 -12.64
C TYR A 76 -7.83 0.60 -11.42
N TRP A 77 -6.64 1.17 -11.64
CA TRP A 77 -5.65 1.32 -10.56
C TRP A 77 -6.08 2.31 -9.49
N ARG A 78 -6.53 3.51 -9.89
CA ARG A 78 -6.89 4.57 -8.95
C ARG A 78 -8.06 4.19 -8.03
N PRO A 79 -9.16 3.57 -8.52
CA PRO A 79 -10.19 3.03 -7.63
C PRO A 79 -9.67 1.99 -6.63
N MET A 80 -8.79 1.08 -7.06
CA MET A 80 -8.19 0.10 -6.15
C MET A 80 -7.33 0.75 -5.07
N GLU A 81 -6.54 1.74 -5.43
CA GLU A 81 -5.71 2.49 -4.49
C GLU A 81 -6.57 3.20 -3.43
N ILE A 82 -7.64 3.88 -3.87
CA ILE A 82 -8.59 4.54 -2.96
C ILE A 82 -9.24 3.51 -2.02
N ASN A 83 -9.67 2.36 -2.54
CA ASN A 83 -10.26 1.30 -1.73
C ASN A 83 -9.27 0.74 -0.71
N ARG A 84 -7.98 0.60 -1.09
CA ARG A 84 -6.92 0.15 -0.19
C ARG A 84 -6.64 1.18 0.91
N GLU A 85 -6.60 2.46 0.57
CA GLU A 85 -6.45 3.55 1.52
C GLU A 85 -7.64 3.59 2.49
N PHE A 86 -8.86 3.50 1.98
CA PHE A 86 -10.08 3.42 2.77
C PHE A 86 -10.05 2.22 3.74
N ALA A 87 -9.72 1.03 3.25
CA ALA A 87 -9.63 -0.17 4.08
C ALA A 87 -8.56 -0.04 5.18
N SER A 88 -7.46 0.67 4.92
CA SER A 88 -6.39 0.88 5.89
C SER A 88 -6.87 1.64 7.15
N HIS A 89 -7.90 2.48 7.04
CA HIS A 89 -8.50 3.18 8.19
C HIS A 89 -9.20 2.24 9.18
N PHE A 90 -9.68 1.09 8.70
CA PHE A 90 -10.34 0.08 9.52
C PHE A 90 -9.40 -1.06 9.93
N ALA A 91 -8.15 -1.03 9.46
CA ALA A 91 -7.18 -2.06 9.78
C ALA A 91 -6.91 -2.09 11.29
N PRO A 92 -6.92 -3.27 11.92
CA PRO A 92 -6.64 -3.37 13.34
C PRO A 92 -5.25 -2.82 13.65
N PRO A 93 -5.06 -2.16 14.81
CA PRO A 93 -3.76 -1.64 15.18
C PRO A 93 -2.74 -2.78 15.24
N PRO A 94 -1.49 -2.53 14.80
CA PRO A 94 -0.44 -3.54 14.78
C PRO A 94 -0.24 -4.14 16.18
N LEU A 95 0.15 -5.41 16.23
CA LEU A 95 0.20 -6.20 17.47
C LEU A 95 1.04 -5.54 18.57
N TRP A 96 2.14 -4.85 18.21
CA TRP A 96 2.95 -4.10 19.15
C TRP A 96 2.18 -2.96 19.83
N ARG A 97 1.30 -2.27 19.10
CA ARG A 97 0.48 -1.18 19.63
C ARG A 97 -0.59 -1.74 20.57
N ARG A 98 -1.14 -2.93 20.26
CA ARG A 98 -2.02 -3.66 21.18
C ARG A 98 -1.30 -4.07 22.47
N ALA A 99 -0.07 -4.58 22.37
CA ALA A 99 0.76 -4.92 23.52
C ALA A 99 1.13 -3.70 24.37
N ALA A 100 1.47 -2.57 23.75
CA ALA A 100 1.76 -1.32 24.45
C ALA A 100 0.53 -0.78 25.20
N ILE A 101 -0.65 -0.79 24.56
CA ILE A 101 -1.92 -0.43 25.21
C ILE A 101 -2.21 -1.36 26.39
N TRP A 102 -1.99 -2.66 26.23
CA TRP A 102 -2.18 -3.63 27.31
C TRP A 102 -1.23 -3.37 28.49
N LEU A 103 0.05 -3.12 28.22
CA LEU A 103 1.05 -2.80 29.24
C LEU A 103 0.70 -1.50 29.98
N LEU A 104 0.31 -0.46 29.24
CA LEU A 104 -0.09 0.83 29.81
C LEU A 104 -1.29 0.66 30.75
N ARG A 105 -2.31 -0.10 30.33
CA ARG A 105 -3.48 -0.41 31.16
C ARG A 105 -3.09 -1.15 32.44
N ARG A 106 -2.16 -2.11 32.37
CA ARG A 106 -1.65 -2.79 33.56
C ARG A 106 -0.92 -1.85 34.51
N LEU A 107 -0.06 -0.98 33.98
CA LEU A 107 0.67 -0.01 34.79
C LEU A 107 -0.27 0.98 35.47
N LEU A 108 -1.30 1.49 34.77
CA LEU A 108 -2.34 2.37 35.34
C LEU A 108 -3.19 1.68 36.41
N ALA A 109 -3.54 0.40 36.22
CA ALA A 109 -4.27 -0.38 37.21
C ALA A 109 -3.47 -0.60 38.51
N TRP A 110 -2.14 -0.71 38.43
CA TRP A 110 -1.29 -0.82 39.61
C TRP A 110 -1.22 0.45 40.46
N GLN A 111 -1.40 1.63 39.86
CA GLN A 111 -1.37 2.93 40.57
C GLN A 111 -2.66 3.16 41.38
N HIS A 112 -3.76 2.56 40.94
CA HIS A 112 -5.08 2.67 41.56
C HIS A 112 -5.41 1.49 42.49
N ALA A 113 -4.41 0.70 42.92
CA ALA A 113 -4.62 -0.28 43.98
C ALA A 113 -5.16 0.47 45.22
N PRO A 114 -6.39 0.17 45.70
CA PRO A 114 -6.95 0.89 46.83
C PRO A 114 -6.04 0.67 48.04
N SER A 115 -5.58 1.76 48.65
CA SER A 115 -4.89 1.72 49.94
C SER A 115 -5.73 0.85 50.89
N PRO A 116 -5.11 -0.10 51.61
CA PRO A 116 -5.83 -0.95 52.54
C PRO A 116 -6.56 -0.04 53.52
N THR A 117 -7.89 -0.06 53.45
CA THR A 117 -8.76 0.66 54.36
C THR A 117 -8.34 0.25 55.76
N VAL A 118 -7.73 1.18 56.50
CA VAL A 118 -7.40 1.02 57.90
C VAL A 118 -8.68 0.56 58.59
N LYS A 119 -8.68 -0.67 59.11
CA LYS A 119 -9.80 -1.19 59.91
C LYS A 119 -10.00 -0.19 61.05
N ALA A 120 -11.12 0.53 61.01
CA ALA A 120 -11.55 1.39 62.10
C ALA A 120 -11.60 0.51 63.36
N ALA A 121 -10.75 0.83 64.33
CA ALA A 121 -10.76 0.20 65.64
C ALA A 121 -12.16 0.32 66.24
N ALA A 122 -12.74 -0.81 66.60
CA ALA A 122 -14.02 -0.86 67.31
C ALA A 122 -13.88 -0.10 68.64
N PRO A 123 -14.82 0.80 69.00
CA PRO A 123 -14.74 1.47 70.29
C PRO A 123 -15.04 0.48 71.42
N LEU A 124 -14.12 0.41 72.39
CA LEU A 124 -14.31 -0.25 73.68
C LEU A 124 -15.53 0.36 74.38
N GLN A 125 -16.54 -0.47 74.63
CA GLN A 125 -17.64 -0.14 75.53
C GLN A 125 -17.12 -0.19 76.98
N PRO A 126 -17.31 0.87 77.80
CA PRO A 126 -17.08 0.75 79.23
C PRO A 126 -18.24 -0.02 79.88
N VAL A 127 -17.87 -1.01 80.68
CA VAL A 127 -18.72 -1.70 81.64
C VAL A 127 -18.82 -0.84 82.90
N GLY A 128 -20.03 -0.56 83.38
CA GLY A 128 -20.28 0.01 84.71
C GLY A 128 -21.33 1.10 84.72
#